data_AF-A0A1I0JE86-F1
#
_entry.id   AF-A0A1I0JE86-F1
#
_cell.length_a   1.000
_cell.length_b   1.000
_cell.length_c   1.000
_cell.angle_alpha   90.00
_cell.angle_beta   90.00
_cell.angle_gamma   90.00
#
_symmetry.space_group_name_H-M   'P 1'
#
loop_
_entity.id
_entity.type
_entity.pdbx_description
1 polymer ?
#
loop_
_entity_poly.entity_id
_entity_poly.type
_entity_poly.pdbx_seq_one_letter_code
_entity_poly.pdbx_strand_id
1 'polypeptide(L)'
;MGLAGTKCRNSQRIVGETIAHLDWLMIRGYVYFEKQDDWFGKYSYSLMFLNSAKVTLLSVVFAVTTSILAGYGFSKLKFPRRDKIFLLYLATMMIPHQLLMVPKMLMFKELGIYNTHWALILPAAFIFTF
;
A
#
# COMPACT_ATOMS: atom_id res chain seq x y z
N MET A 1 -22.91 48.45 -1.46
CA MET A 1 -22.64 47.04 -1.88
C MET A 1 -21.20 46.52 -1.61
N GLY A 2 -20.25 47.28 -1.05
CA GLY A 2 -18.82 46.88 -1.05
C GLY A 2 -18.23 46.23 0.22
N LEU A 3 -18.98 46.09 1.32
CA LEU A 3 -18.41 45.69 2.63
C LEU A 3 -18.48 44.18 2.94
N ALA A 4 -19.27 43.40 2.19
CA ALA A 4 -19.39 41.96 2.43
C ALA A 4 -18.23 41.14 1.80
N GLY A 5 -17.67 41.61 0.68
CA GLY A 5 -16.58 40.91 -0.03
C GLY A 5 -15.22 40.97 0.68
N THR A 6 -14.95 42.05 1.42
CA THR A 6 -13.69 42.21 2.17
C THR A 6 -13.65 41.34 3.42
N LYS A 7 -14.79 41.08 4.06
CA LYS A 7 -14.88 40.23 5.26
C LYS A 7 -14.64 38.75 4.96
N CYS A 8 -15.18 38.23 3.85
CA CYS A 8 -14.86 36.87 3.39
C CYS A 8 -13.40 36.72 2.99
N ARG A 9 -12.80 37.73 2.35
CA ARG A 9 -11.37 37.71 1.97
C ARG A 9 -10.44 37.69 3.18
N ASN A 10 -10.76 38.45 4.23
CA ASN A 10 -9.97 38.45 5.46
C ASN A 10 -10.13 37.14 6.25
N SER A 11 -11.34 36.57 6.29
CA SER A 11 -11.59 35.27 6.93
C SER A 11 -10.82 34.13 6.23
N GLN A 12 -10.79 34.10 4.90
CA GLN A 12 -10.02 33.09 4.15
C GLN A 12 -8.51 33.23 4.34
N ARG A 13 -8.00 34.46 4.56
CA ARG A 13 -6.57 34.70 4.85
C ARG A 13 -6.18 34.21 6.25
N ILE A 14 -7.02 34.48 7.26
CA ILE A 14 -6.82 34.00 8.64
C ILE A 14 -6.90 32.46 8.70
N VAL A 15 -7.84 31.86 7.94
CA VAL A 15 -7.95 30.39 7.83
C VAL A 15 -6.70 29.80 7.16
N GLY A 16 -6.17 30.41 6.10
CA GLY A 16 -4.93 29.97 5.45
C GLY A 16 -3.71 30.03 6.37
N GLU A 17 -3.56 31.10 7.16
CA GLU A 17 -2.48 31.23 8.14
C GLU A 17 -2.63 30.23 9.31
N THR A 18 -3.86 29.96 9.74
CA THR A 18 -4.14 28.97 10.79
C THR A 18 -3.87 27.55 10.29
N ILE A 19 -4.24 27.23 9.04
CA ILE A 19 -3.94 25.94 8.40
C ILE A 19 -2.42 25.77 8.24
N ALA A 20 -1.70 26.80 7.78
CA ALA A 20 -0.25 26.76 7.66
C ALA A 20 0.45 26.58 9.02
N HIS A 21 -0.07 27.20 10.08
CA HIS A 21 0.44 27.04 11.44
C HIS A 21 0.13 25.65 12.02
N LEU A 22 -1.05 25.09 11.76
CA LEU A 22 -1.42 23.73 12.15
C LEU A 22 -0.62 22.68 11.37
N ASP A 23 -0.37 22.90 10.07
CA ASP A 23 0.53 22.06 9.25
C ASP A 23 1.96 22.11 9.78
N TRP A 24 2.47 23.30 10.16
CA TRP A 24 3.81 23.42 10.72
C TRP A 24 3.94 22.74 12.10
N LEU A 25 2.90 22.79 12.93
CA LEU A 25 2.83 22.03 14.18
C LEU A 25 2.78 20.52 13.94
N MET A 26 2.03 20.07 12.93
CA MET A 26 2.02 18.66 12.53
C MET A 26 3.42 18.23 12.06
N ILE A 27 4.08 18.98 11.19
CA ILE A 27 5.41 18.67 10.64
C ILE A 27 6.48 18.65 11.74
N ARG A 28 6.44 19.58 12.71
CA ARG A 28 7.34 19.59 13.88
C ARG A 28 7.21 18.34 14.75
N GLY A 29 6.03 17.73 14.81
CA GLY A 29 5.79 16.48 15.55
C GLY A 29 6.27 15.21 14.86
N TYR A 30 6.63 15.25 13.56
CA TYR A 30 7.12 14.09 12.80
C TYR A 30 8.64 13.96 12.78
N VAL A 31 9.38 14.97 13.24
CA VAL A 31 10.86 14.94 13.29
C VAL A 31 11.31 14.23 14.57
N TYR A 32 11.11 12.91 14.64
CA TYR A 32 11.64 12.02 15.69
C TYR A 32 13.12 11.64 15.45
N PHE A 33 13.84 12.38 14.61
CA PHE A 33 15.19 12.03 14.17
C PHE A 33 16.30 12.38 15.18
N GLU A 34 15.97 12.85 16.39
CA GLU A 34 16.97 13.30 17.36
C GLU A 34 17.35 12.25 18.41
N LYS A 35 17.10 10.96 18.17
CA LYS A 35 17.63 9.87 19.01
C LYS A 35 18.48 8.91 18.18
N GLN A 36 19.60 9.43 17.70
CA GLN A 36 20.51 8.76 16.77
C GLN A 36 21.48 7.76 17.43
N ASP A 37 21.33 7.48 18.74
CA ASP A 37 22.26 6.64 19.53
C ASP A 37 21.62 5.43 20.23
N ASP A 38 20.41 5.03 19.86
CA ASP A 38 19.76 3.81 20.36
C ASP A 38 19.39 2.86 19.21
N TRP A 39 20.28 2.67 18.22
CA TRP A 39 20.12 1.65 17.18
C TRP A 39 19.96 0.23 17.77
N PHE A 40 20.45 0.03 18.99
CA PHE A 40 20.49 -1.25 19.70
C PHE A 40 19.69 -1.25 21.02
N GLY A 41 18.96 -0.18 21.35
CA GLY A 41 18.33 0.03 22.66
C GLY A 41 16.84 -0.34 22.71
N LYS A 42 16.51 -1.42 23.44
CA LYS A 42 15.20 -1.89 23.96
C LYS A 42 13.99 -2.07 23.00
N TYR A 43 13.94 -1.40 21.86
CA TYR A 43 13.02 -1.72 20.76
C TYR A 43 13.86 -2.37 19.67
N SER A 44 13.70 -3.68 19.47
CA SER A 44 14.46 -4.42 18.46
C SER A 44 14.00 -4.05 17.04
N TYR A 45 14.45 -2.89 16.53
CA TYR A 45 14.30 -2.51 15.13
C TYR A 45 14.86 -3.60 14.20
N SER A 46 15.92 -4.29 14.64
CA SER A 46 16.50 -5.44 13.94
C SER A 46 15.53 -6.63 13.83
N LEU A 47 14.68 -6.88 14.84
CA LEU A 47 13.64 -7.92 14.76
C LEU A 47 12.51 -7.51 13.81
N MET A 48 12.09 -6.24 13.83
CA MET A 48 11.10 -5.72 12.88
C MET A 48 11.61 -5.82 11.44
N PHE A 49 12.88 -5.51 11.22
CA PHE A 49 13.53 -5.63 9.90
C PHE A 49 13.63 -7.09 9.44
N LEU A 50 14.04 -8.01 10.33
CA LEU A 50 14.09 -9.45 10.02
C LEU A 50 12.71 -10.04 9.75
N ASN A 51 11.69 -9.59 10.46
CA ASN A 51 10.30 -10.01 10.26
C ASN A 51 9.78 -9.58 8.88
N SER A 52 9.98 -8.32 8.50
CA SER A 52 9.64 -7.83 7.17
C SER A 52 10.46 -8.53 6.07
N ALA A 53 11.77 -8.70 6.27
CA ALA A 53 12.64 -9.38 5.32
C ALA A 53 12.19 -10.83 5.06
N LYS A 54 11.84 -11.58 6.11
CA LYS A 54 11.31 -12.95 5.97
C LYS A 54 10.00 -12.98 5.20
N VAL A 55 9.07 -12.09 5.52
CA VAL A 55 7.76 -12.01 4.84
C VAL A 55 7.92 -11.66 3.37
N THR A 56 8.73 -10.65 3.05
CA THR A 56 8.98 -10.21 1.67
C THR A 56 9.72 -11.27 0.86
N LEU A 57 10.73 -11.93 1.42
CA LEU A 57 11.45 -12.99 0.70
C LEU A 57 10.51 -14.15 0.35
N LEU A 58 9.70 -14.59 1.31
CA LEU A 58 8.79 -15.71 1.06
C LEU A 58 7.74 -15.34 0.00
N SER A 59 7.15 -14.15 0.09
CA SER A 59 6.15 -13.71 -0.89
C SER A 59 6.73 -13.54 -2.30
N VAL A 60 7.91 -12.95 -2.42
CA VAL A 60 8.59 -12.77 -3.72
C VAL A 60 8.87 -14.12 -4.38
N VAL A 61 9.33 -15.12 -3.64
CA VAL A 61 9.61 -16.46 -4.20
C VAL A 61 8.33 -17.07 -4.78
N PHE A 62 7.21 -17.03 -4.07
CA PHE A 62 5.93 -17.54 -4.57
C PHE A 62 5.41 -16.73 -5.77
N ALA A 63 5.49 -15.41 -5.69
CA ALA A 63 5.07 -14.50 -6.76
C ALA A 63 5.84 -14.74 -8.06
N VAL A 64 7.17 -14.82 -7.97
CA VAL A 64 8.06 -15.04 -9.13
C VAL A 64 7.80 -16.41 -9.74
N THR A 65 7.69 -17.46 -8.92
CA THR A 65 7.42 -18.82 -9.41
C THR A 65 6.10 -18.89 -10.17
N THR A 66 5.05 -18.26 -9.63
CA THR A 66 3.72 -18.21 -10.26
C THR A 66 3.72 -17.36 -11.53
N SER A 67 4.42 -16.22 -11.53
CA SER A 67 4.55 -15.34 -12.69
C SER A 67 5.27 -16.03 -13.85
N ILE A 68 6.37 -16.73 -13.56
CA ILE A 68 7.10 -17.51 -14.57
C ILE A 68 6.21 -18.62 -15.13
N LEU A 69 5.44 -19.32 -14.29
CA LEU A 69 4.54 -20.38 -14.74
C LEU A 69 3.40 -19.85 -15.63
N ALA A 70 2.81 -18.71 -15.25
CA ALA A 70 1.78 -18.03 -16.04
C ALA A 70 2.34 -17.51 -17.38
N GLY A 71 3.50 -16.84 -17.36
CA GLY A 71 4.18 -16.36 -18.56
C GLY A 71 4.65 -17.49 -19.49
N TYR A 72 5.08 -18.62 -18.92
CA TYR A 72 5.40 -19.83 -19.68
C TYR A 72 4.15 -20.42 -20.34
N GLY A 73 3.02 -20.45 -19.61
CA GLY A 73 1.72 -20.84 -20.16
C GLY A 73 1.27 -19.97 -21.32
N PHE A 74 1.42 -18.64 -21.22
CA PHE A 74 1.04 -17.73 -22.31
C PHE A 74 2.01 -17.77 -23.51
N SER A 75 3.30 -18.06 -23.30
CA SER A 75 4.30 -18.04 -24.37
C SER A 75 4.45 -19.37 -25.13
N LYS A 76 4.36 -20.52 -24.44
CA LYS A 76 4.56 -21.84 -25.05
C LYS A 76 3.25 -22.56 -25.40
N LEU A 77 2.17 -22.31 -24.67
CA LEU A 77 0.90 -23.02 -24.84
C LEU A 77 0.07 -22.31 -25.93
N LYS A 78 0.18 -22.80 -27.18
CA LYS A 78 -0.56 -22.27 -28.34
C LYS A 78 -2.03 -22.72 -28.30
N PHE A 79 -2.85 -22.08 -27.47
CA PHE A 79 -4.28 -22.33 -27.44
C PHE A 79 -5.06 -21.52 -28.48
N PRO A 80 -6.16 -22.06 -29.04
CA PRO A 80 -6.98 -21.40 -30.07
C PRO A 80 -7.74 -20.14 -29.59
N ARG A 81 -7.69 -19.79 -28.29
CA ARG A 81 -8.35 -18.58 -27.73
C ARG A 81 -7.40 -17.69 -26.91
N ARG A 82 -6.08 -17.80 -27.13
CA ARG A 82 -5.07 -17.04 -26.39
C ARG A 82 -5.35 -15.54 -26.37
N ASP A 83 -5.83 -14.97 -27.48
CA ASP A 83 -6.04 -13.52 -27.63
C ASP A 83 -7.19 -13.04 -26.74
N LYS A 84 -8.24 -13.86 -26.53
CA LYS A 84 -9.36 -13.54 -25.63
C LYS A 84 -8.94 -13.55 -24.15
N ILE A 85 -8.09 -14.51 -23.77
CA ILE A 85 -7.61 -14.66 -22.39
C ILE A 85 -6.59 -13.55 -22.07
N PHE A 86 -5.76 -13.18 -23.04
CA PHE A 86 -4.86 -12.03 -22.93
C PHE A 86 -5.63 -10.72 -22.80
N LEU A 87 -6.68 -10.51 -23.60
CA LEU A 87 -7.53 -9.33 -23.50
C LEU A 87 -8.26 -9.24 -22.13
N LEU A 88 -8.74 -10.37 -21.60
CA LEU A 88 -9.35 -10.43 -20.28
C LEU A 88 -8.34 -10.09 -19.17
N TYR A 89 -7.09 -10.57 -19.28
CA TYR A 89 -6.02 -10.26 -18.35
C TYR A 89 -5.69 -8.75 -18.33
N LEU A 90 -5.61 -8.12 -19.51
CA LEU A 90 -5.43 -6.67 -19.60
C LEU A 90 -6.63 -5.91 -18.99
N ALA A 91 -7.86 -6.40 -19.19
CA ALA A 91 -9.05 -5.80 -18.59
C ALA A 91 -9.03 -5.87 -17.05
N THR A 92 -8.51 -6.95 -16.47
CA THR A 92 -8.36 -7.05 -15.00
C THR A 92 -7.32 -6.07 -14.45
N MET A 93 -6.27 -5.74 -15.21
CA MET A 93 -5.27 -4.74 -14.81
C MET A 93 -5.79 -3.29 -14.89
N MET A 94 -6.93 -3.05 -15.56
CA MET A 94 -7.60 -1.74 -15.56
C MET A 94 -8.39 -1.49 -14.26
N ILE A 95 -8.61 -2.51 -13.43
CA ILE A 95 -9.31 -2.34 -12.15
C ILE A 95 -8.39 -1.52 -11.22
N PRO A 96 -8.82 -0.34 -10.77
CA PRO A 96 -8.00 0.50 -9.92
C PRO A 96 -7.82 -0.18 -8.56
N HIS A 97 -6.55 -0.37 -8.20
CA HIS A 97 -6.11 -1.04 -6.98
C HIS A 97 -6.80 -0.53 -5.71
N GLN A 98 -7.13 0.76 -5.66
CA GLN A 98 -7.76 1.40 -4.51
C GLN A 98 -9.12 0.76 -4.15
N LEU A 99 -9.87 0.24 -5.12
CA LEU A 99 -11.20 -0.36 -4.88
C LEU A 99 -11.12 -1.74 -4.22
N LEU A 100 -10.01 -2.45 -4.43
CA LEU A 100 -9.82 -3.82 -3.95
C LEU A 100 -9.26 -3.87 -2.52
N MET A 101 -8.77 -2.74 -1.99
CA MET A 101 -8.20 -2.69 -0.64
C MET A 101 -9.24 -2.98 0.46
N VAL A 102 -10.43 -2.39 0.36
CA VAL A 102 -11.53 -2.59 1.32
C VAL A 102 -11.98 -4.04 1.39
N PRO A 103 -12.36 -4.70 0.27
CA PRO A 103 -12.81 -6.10 0.32
C PRO A 103 -11.70 -7.06 0.73
N LYS A 104 -10.45 -6.83 0.27
CA LYS A 104 -9.30 -7.64 0.69
C LYS A 104 -9.14 -7.64 2.20
N MET A 105 -9.27 -6.46 2.81
CA MET A 105 -9.19 -6.29 4.26
C MET A 105 -10.31 -7.05 5.00
N LEU A 106 -11.54 -7.02 4.48
CA LEU A 106 -12.68 -7.76 5.03
C LEU A 106 -12.45 -9.28 4.98
N MET A 107 -11.92 -9.82 3.88
CA MET A 107 -11.60 -11.25 3.78
C MET A 107 -10.59 -11.70 4.84
N PHE A 108 -9.53 -10.90 5.09
CA PHE A 108 -8.56 -11.22 6.15
C PHE A 108 -9.16 -11.14 7.56
N LYS A 109 -10.17 -10.28 7.76
CA LYS A 109 -10.89 -10.16 9.03
C LYS A 109 -11.74 -11.40 9.30
N GLU A 110 -12.45 -11.89 8.30
CA GLU A 110 -13.28 -13.11 8.42
C GLU A 110 -12.44 -14.38 8.60
N LEU A 111 -11.24 -14.41 8.00
CA LEU A 111 -10.27 -15.50 8.19
C LEU A 111 -9.66 -15.54 9.60
N GLY A 112 -9.86 -14.52 10.45
CA GLY A 112 -9.36 -14.49 11.83
C GLY A 112 -7.83 -14.37 11.96
N ILE A 113 -7.13 -14.16 10.85
CA ILE A 113 -5.64 -14.10 10.77
C ILE A 113 -5.14 -12.66 10.98
N TYR A 114 -6.03 -11.74 11.33
CA TYR A 114 -5.72 -10.35 11.60
C TYR A 114 -4.64 -10.24 12.68
N ASN A 115 -3.51 -9.60 12.34
CA ASN A 115 -2.34 -9.40 13.21
C ASN A 115 -1.29 -10.55 13.28
N THR A 116 -1.23 -11.45 12.29
CA THR A 116 -0.12 -12.44 12.18
C THR A 116 0.66 -12.30 10.88
N HIS A 117 1.93 -12.72 10.87
CA HIS A 117 2.81 -12.66 9.69
C HIS A 117 2.22 -13.42 8.48
N TRP A 118 1.35 -14.39 8.74
CA TRP A 118 0.61 -15.16 7.74
C TRP A 118 -0.39 -14.31 6.94
N ALA A 119 -0.99 -13.28 7.55
CA ALA A 119 -1.91 -12.36 6.86
C ALA A 119 -1.22 -11.45 5.85
N LEU A 120 0.12 -11.31 5.91
CA LEU A 120 0.90 -10.59 4.90
C LEU A 120 1.39 -11.52 3.80
N ILE A 121 1.78 -12.75 4.16
CA ILE A 121 2.33 -13.73 3.21
C ILE A 121 1.25 -14.22 2.24
N LEU A 122 0.05 -14.53 2.70
CA LEU A 122 -1.05 -15.00 1.86
C LEU A 122 -1.40 -14.04 0.71
N PRO A 123 -1.73 -12.76 0.97
CA PRO A 123 -2.07 -11.83 -0.12
C PRO A 123 -0.88 -11.54 -1.02
N ALA A 124 0.34 -11.51 -0.48
CA ALA A 124 1.54 -11.26 -1.27
C ALA A 124 1.98 -12.48 -2.10
N ALA A 125 1.61 -13.71 -1.71
CA ALA A 125 1.81 -14.90 -2.54
C ALA A 125 0.83 -14.92 -3.73
N PHE A 126 -0.39 -14.38 -3.55
CA PHE A 126 -1.40 -14.26 -4.61
C PHE A 126 -1.32 -12.93 -5.39
N ILE A 127 -0.13 -12.37 -5.55
CA ILE A 127 0.14 -11.10 -6.28
C ILE A 127 -0.35 -11.08 -7.73
N PHE A 128 -0.87 -12.19 -8.25
CA PHE A 128 -1.34 -12.29 -9.62
C PHE A 128 -2.54 -11.35 -9.96
N THR A 129 -3.22 -10.80 -8.95
CA THR A 129 -4.22 -9.73 -9.13
C THR A 129 -3.99 -8.58 -8.15
N PHE A 130 -2.73 -8.23 -7.86
CA PHE A 130 -2.33 -7.01 -7.14
C PHE A 130 -0.94 -6.54 -7.58
#